data_AF-A0A0F9DN55-F1
#
_entry.id   AF-A0A0F9DN55-F1
#
_cell.length_a   1.000
_cell.length_b   1.000
_cell.length_c   1.000
_cell.angle_alpha   90.00
_cell.angle_beta   90.00
_cell.angle_gamma   90.00
#
_symmetry.space_group_name_H-M   'P 1'
#
loop_
_entity.id
_entity.type
_entity.pdbx_description
1 polymer ?
#
loop_
_entity_poly.entity_id
_entity_poly.type
_entity_poly.pdbx_seq_one_letter_code
_entity_poly.pdbx_strand_id
1 'polypeptide(L)' 'MEREYELKLAKGKAVKWNGTDGVDAAKRYVDCHREATVTAWREANRTNIVVTGVNPRQIIG' A
#
# COMPACT_ATOMS: atom_id res chain seq x y z
N MET A 1 6.24 -7.98 17.18
CA MET A 1 7.02 -8.64 16.12
C MET A 1 6.76 -7.89 14.83
N GLU A 2 7.80 -7.42 14.15
CA GLU A 2 7.65 -6.76 12.85
C GLU A 2 7.32 -7.79 11.76
N ARG A 3 6.50 -7.40 10.79
CA ARG A 3 6.09 -8.21 9.63
C ARG A 3 6.37 -7.45 8.35
N GLU A 4 6.51 -8.18 7.25
CA GLU A 4 6.64 -7.60 5.91
C GLU A 4 5.26 -7.27 5.33
N TYR A 5 5.10 -6.03 4.89
CA TYR A 5 3.91 -5.51 4.22
C TYR A 5 4.27 -5.06 2.80
N GLU A 6 3.38 -5.33 1.86
CA GLU A 6 3.45 -4.75 0.54
C GLU A 6 2.58 -3.48 0.51
N LEU A 7 3.22 -2.34 0.26
CA LEU A 7 2.60 -1.02 0.20
C LEU A 7 2.39 -0.62 -1.27
N LYS A 8 1.14 -0.35 -1.64
CA LYS A 8 0.75 0.21 -2.94
C LYS A 8 0.95 1.71 -2.89
N LEU A 9 1.75 2.24 -3.82
CA LEU A 9 1.99 3.67 -3.98
C LEU A 9 1.00 4.27 -5.00
N ALA A 10 0.75 5.57 -4.89
CA ALA A 10 -0.15 6.30 -5.79
C ALA A 10 0.24 6.20 -7.28
N LYS A 11 1.53 6.01 -7.60
CA LYS A 11 2.02 5.77 -8.96
C LYS A 11 1.81 4.32 -9.46
N GLY A 12 1.04 3.51 -8.74
CA GLY A 12 0.74 2.11 -9.09
C GLY A 12 1.83 1.09 -8.72
N LYS A 13 3.03 1.57 -8.34
CA LYS A 13 4.15 0.76 -7.85
C LYS A 13 3.84 0.13 -6.49
N ALA A 14 4.25 -1.10 -6.28
CA ALA A 14 4.21 -1.76 -4.98
C ALA A 14 5.64 -1.88 -4.42
N VAL A 15 5.80 -1.66 -3.12
CA VAL A 15 7.08 -1.79 -2.41
C VAL A 15 6.89 -2.62 -1.15
N LYS A 16 7.91 -3.38 -0.76
CA LYS A 16 7.89 -4.15 0.48
C LYS A 16 8.52 -3.35 1.60
N TRP A 17 7.87 -3.29 2.75
CA TRP A 17 8.34 -2.56 3.91
C TRP A 17 7.97 -3.26 5.21
N ASN A 18 8.80 -3.08 6.24
CA ASN A 18 8.60 -3.72 7.53
C ASN A 18 7.88 -2.78 8.48
N GLY A 19 6.97 -3.33 9.28
CA GLY A 19 6.30 -2.60 10.34
C GLY A 19 5.65 -3.54 11.34
N THR A 20 5.18 -3.00 12.46
CA THR A 20 4.40 -3.77 13.45
C THR A 20 3.03 -4.18 12.91
N ASP A 21 2.50 -3.37 12.00
CA ASP A 21 1.24 -3.53 11.29
C ASP A 21 1.32 -2.75 9.96
N GLY A 22 0.32 -2.88 9.10
CA GLY A 22 0.35 -2.22 7.79
C GLY A 22 0.24 -0.70 7.85
N VAL A 23 -0.35 -0.13 8.91
CA VAL A 23 -0.41 1.31 9.12
C VAL A 23 0.95 1.82 9.59
N ASP A 24 1.60 1.11 10.51
CA ASP A 24 2.98 1.40 10.93
C ASP A 24 3.95 1.35 9.74
N ALA A 25 3.89 0.28 8.94
CA ALA A 25 4.72 0.14 7.74
C ALA A 25 4.51 1.29 6.75
N ALA A 26 3.24 1.68 6.51
CA ALA A 26 2.91 2.81 5.65
C ALA A 26 3.44 4.15 6.21
N LYS A 27 3.26 4.40 7.51
CA LYS A 27 3.75 5.61 8.18
C LYS A 27 5.27 5.73 8.10
N ARG A 28 5.99 4.65 8.44
CA ARG A 28 7.46 4.61 8.37
C ARG A 28 7.97 4.79 6.94
N TYR A 29 7.25 4.24 5.96
CA TYR A 29 7.61 4.43 4.56
C TYR A 29 7.44 5.89 4.11
N VAL A 30 6.32 6.54 4.43
CA VAL A 30 6.06 7.95 4.10
C VAL A 30 6.98 8.90 4.87
N ASP A 31 7.32 8.57 6.12
CA ASP A 31 8.28 9.33 6.92
C ASP A 31 9.68 9.33 6.28
N CYS A 32 10.11 8.16 5.79
CA CYS A 32 11.39 8.01 5.08
C CYS A 32 11.33 8.55 3.63
N HIS A 33 10.18 8.48 2.98
CA HIS A 33 9.94 8.95 1.61
C HIS A 33 8.79 9.94 1.60
N ARG A 34 9.08 11.20 1.97
CA ARG A 34 8.08 12.25 2.18
C ARG A 34 7.22 12.58 0.95
N GLU A 35 7.73 12.27 -0.24
CA GLU A 35 7.02 12.44 -1.52
C GLU A 35 6.17 11.21 -1.90
N ALA A 36 6.31 10.10 -1.17
CA ALA A 36 5.53 8.91 -1.42
C ALA A 36 4.15 9.01 -0.76
N THR A 37 3.13 8.56 -1.49
CA THR A 37 1.78 8.40 -0.97
C THR A 37 1.39 6.93 -1.05
N VAL A 38 1.18 6.31 0.10
CA VAL A 38 0.68 4.93 0.21
C VAL A 38 -0.84 4.96 0.11
N THR A 39 -1.40 4.24 -0.86
CA THR A 39 -2.85 4.19 -1.12
C THR A 39 -3.48 2.92 -0.59
N ALA A 40 -2.71 1.84 -0.45
CA ALA A 40 -3.16 0.58 0.14
C ALA A 40 -1.96 -0.20 0.68
N TRP A 41 -2.23 -1.17 1.55
CA TRP A 41 -1.22 -2.11 2.04
C TRP A 41 -1.81 -3.51 2.20
N ARG A 42 -0.97 -4.54 2.12
CA ARG A 42 -1.33 -5.93 2.44
C ARG A 42 -0.18 -6.63 3.16
N GLU A 43 -0.49 -7.66 3.94
CA GLU A 43 0.55 -8.57 4.45
C GLU A 43 1.19 -9.32 3.28
N ALA A 44 2.52 -9.27 3.15
CA ALA A 44 3.22 -9.93 2.04
C ALA A 44 3.06 -11.46 2.06
N ASN A 45 2.68 -12.03 3.22
CA ASN A 45 2.48 -13.46 3.42
C ASN A 45 1.02 -13.93 3.28
N ARG A 46 0.07 -13.04 2.95
CA ARG A 46 -1.31 -13.43 2.61
C ARG A 46 -1.50 -13.38 1.10
N THR A 47 -1.38 -14.54 0.47
CA THR A 47 -1.83 -14.83 -0.89
C THR A 47 -3.35 -14.65 -0.99
N ASN A 48 -3.84 -13.42 -1.13
CA ASN A 48 -5.18 -13.10 -1.62
C ASN A 48 -5.22 -11.63 -2.08
N ILE A 49 -5.00 -11.43 -3.38
CA ILE A 49 -5.17 -10.12 -4.01
C ILE A 49 -6.67 -9.94 -4.28
N VAL A 50 -7.39 -9.22 -3.43
CA VAL A 50 -8.70 -8.68 -3.79
C VAL A 50 -8.48 -7.23 -4.22
N VAL A 51 -8.57 -6.99 -5.53
CA VAL A 51 -8.62 -5.64 -6.10
C VAL A 51 -10.06 -5.15 -6.01
N THR A 52 -10.40 -4.30 -5.03
CA THR A 52 -11.61 -3.46 -5.07
C THR A 52 -11.26 -2.13 -5.73
N GLY A 53 -10.96 -2.17 -7.03
CA GLY A 53 -10.82 -0.96 -7.82
C GLY A 53 -12.21 -0.43 -8.19
N VAL A 54 -12.79 0.48 -7.39
CA VAL A 54 -13.75 1.44 -7.95
C VAL A 54 -12.97 2.71 -8.30
N ASN A 55 -12.83 2.93 -9.60
CA ASN A 55 -12.23 4.12 -10.18
C ASN A 55 -13.41 5.06 -10.51
N PRO A 56 -13.75 6.09 -9.70
CA PRO A 56 -14.92 6.93 -9.97
C PRO A 56 -14.73 7.92 -11.14
N ARG A 57 -13.76 7.68 -12.04
CA ARG A 57 -13.42 8.61 -13.13
C ARG A 57 -13.60 8.09 -14.54
N GLN A 58 -14.41 7.04 -14.71
CA GLN A 58 -14.95 6.66 -16.02
C GLN A 58 -16.47 6.88 -16.03
N ILE A 59 -16.90 8.15 -15.92
CA ILE A 59 -18.18 8.59 -16.49
C ILE A 59 -17.88 9.01 -17.94
N ILE A 60 -18.18 8.11 -18.87
CA ILE A 60 -18.26 8.40 -20.29
C ILE A 60 -19.71 8.10 -20.67
N GLY A 61 -20.43 9.11 -21.17
CA GLY A 61 -21.80 8.98 -21.68
C GLY A 61 -22.86 9.49 -20.73
#